data_AF-A0A726DY99-F1
#
_entry.id   AF-A0A726DY99-F1
#
_cell.length_a   1.000
_cell.length_b   1.000
_cell.length_c   1.000
_cell.angle_alpha   90.00
_cell.angle_beta   90.00
_cell.angle_gamma   90.00
#
_symmetry.space_group_name_H-M   'P 1'
#
loop_
_entity.id
_entity.type
_entity.pdbx_description
1 polymer ?
#
loop_
_entity_poly.entity_id
_entity_poly.type
_entity_poly.pdbx_seq_one_letter_code
_entity_poly.pdbx_strand_id
1 'polypeptide(L)' 'MEDESNPWPSFVDTFSTVLCIFIFLMLVFALNNMIIMYDNSIKVYKANIENKTKSTAQNSG' A
#
# COMPACT_ATOMS: atom_id res chain seq x y z
N MET A 1 -40.98 26.37 17.59
CA MET A 1 -39.91 26.03 18.55
C MET A 1 -38.73 25.69 17.69
N GLU A 2 -37.66 26.46 17.78
CA GLU A 2 -36.43 26.14 17.07
C GLU A 2 -35.90 24.86 17.70
N ASP A 3 -36.04 23.75 16.99
CA ASP A 3 -35.33 22.52 17.32
C ASP A 3 -33.85 22.81 17.07
N GLU A 4 -33.20 23.41 18.08
CA GLU A 4 -31.75 23.37 18.28
C GLU A 4 -31.36 21.90 18.49
N SER A 5 -31.47 21.14 17.41
CA SER A 5 -31.13 19.74 17.33
C SER A 5 -29.62 19.68 17.48
N ASN A 6 -29.17 19.08 18.58
CA ASN A 6 -27.76 18.98 18.95
C ASN A 6 -26.89 18.70 17.71
N PRO A 7 -25.99 19.60 17.30
CA PRO A 7 -25.22 19.46 16.06
C PRO A 7 -24.11 18.40 16.14
N TRP A 8 -23.81 17.92 17.35
CA TRP A 8 -22.74 16.96 17.62
C TRP A 8 -22.81 15.63 16.86
N PRO A 9 -23.96 14.94 16.74
CA PRO A 9 -24.05 13.69 15.99
C PRO A 9 -23.72 13.89 14.51
N SER A 10 -24.23 14.97 13.90
CA SER A 10 -23.94 15.30 12.50
C SER A 10 -22.48 15.69 12.28
N PHE A 11 -21.87 16.42 13.23
CA PHE A 11 -20.45 16.73 13.19
C PHE A 11 -19.58 15.48 13.27
N VAL A 12 -19.89 14.55 14.19
CA VAL A 12 -19.18 13.29 14.34
C VAL A 12 -19.34 12.40 13.10
N ASP A 13 -20.54 12.32 12.53
CA ASP A 13 -20.80 11.55 11.31
C ASP A 13 -20.02 12.10 10.11
N THR A 14 -20.00 13.42 9.96
CA THR A 14 -19.24 14.09 8.90
C THR A 14 -17.74 13.89 9.09
N PHE A 15 -17.24 14.07 10.31
CA PHE A 15 -15.82 13.89 10.64
C PHE A 15 -15.38 12.43 10.45
N SER A 16 -16.19 11.47 10.89
CA SER A 16 -15.98 10.04 10.70
C SER A 16 -15.93 9.69 9.21
N THR A 17 -16.83 10.25 8.40
CA THR A 17 -16.85 10.04 6.95
C THR A 17 -15.58 10.56 6.28
N VAL A 18 -15.13 11.77 6.65
CA VAL A 18 -13.89 12.35 6.12
C VAL A 18 -12.67 11.53 6.53
N LEU A 19 -12.59 11.11 7.80
CA LEU A 19 -11.52 10.23 8.28
C LEU A 19 -11.52 8.88 7.55
N CYS A 20 -12.69 8.29 7.34
CA CYS A 20 -12.85 7.02 6.64
C CYS A 20 -12.34 7.10 5.20
N ILE A 21 -12.71 8.16 4.47
CA ILE A 21 -12.19 8.42 3.13
C ILE A 21 -10.66 8.56 3.15
N PHE A 22 -10.11 9.29 4.13
CA PHE A 22 -8.68 9.51 4.23
C PHE A 22 -7.91 8.21 4.50
N ILE A 23 -8.42 7.36 5.40
CA ILE A 23 -7.86 6.04 5.69
C ILE A 23 -7.95 5.15 4.44
N PHE A 24 -9.07 5.17 3.72
CA PHE A 24 -9.23 4.40 2.49
C PHE A 24 -8.19 4.79 1.43
N LEU A 25 -7.98 6.09 1.22
CA LEU A 25 -6.96 6.59 0.30
C LEU A 25 -5.54 6.19 0.73
N MET A 26 -5.23 6.27 2.03
CA MET A 26 -3.94 5.83 2.57
C MET A 26 -3.71 4.32 2.38
N LEU A 27 -4.73 3.49 2.57
CA LEU A 27 -4.64 2.05 2.33
C LEU A 27 -4.40 1.74 0.85
N VAL A 28 -5.13 2.40 -0.06
CA VAL A 28 -4.91 2.26 -1.50
C VAL A 28 -3.49 2.69 -1.87
N PHE A 29 -2.99 3.79 -1.30
CA PHE A 29 -1.61 4.23 -1.52
C PHE A 29 -0.59 3.23 -0.98
N ALA A 30 -0.76 2.73 0.23
CA ALA A 30 0.13 1.73 0.83
C ALA A 30 0.17 0.43 0.00
N LEU A 31 -1.00 -0.06 -0.43
CA LEU A 31 -1.11 -1.23 -1.30
C LEU A 31 -0.41 -1.00 -2.64
N ASN A 32 -0.61 0.16 -3.27
CA ASN A 32 0.07 0.51 -4.53
C ASN A 32 1.59 0.57 -4.35
N ASN A 33 2.08 1.19 -3.28
CA ASN A 33 3.53 1.21 -2.99
C ASN A 33 4.08 -0.19 -2.73
N MET A 34 3.31 -1.05 -2.05
CA MET A 34 3.71 -2.42 -1.79
C MET A 34 3.78 -3.23 -3.09
N ILE A 35 2.83 -3.05 -4.03
CA ILE A 35 2.87 -3.69 -5.35
C ILE A 35 4.14 -3.29 -6.12
N ILE A 36 4.48 -2.01 -6.15
CA ILE A 36 5.69 -1.52 -6.83
C ILE A 36 6.96 -2.07 -6.17
N MET A 37 7.01 -2.13 -4.85
CA MET A 37 8.14 -2.71 -4.13
C MET A 37 8.23 -4.23 -4.38
N TYR A 38 7.10 -4.90 -4.47
CA TYR A 38 7.02 -6.33 -4.76
C TYR A 38 7.56 -6.64 -6.17
N ASP A 39 7.15 -5.87 -7.18
CA ASP A 39 7.69 -6.00 -8.55
C ASP A 39 9.21 -5.78 -8.63
N ASN A 40 9.71 -4.75 -7.91
CA ASN A 40 11.14 -4.46 -7.87
C ASN A 40 11.94 -5.56 -7.15
N SER A 41 11.43 -6.05 -6.02
CA SER A 41 12.09 -7.12 -5.25
C SER A 41 12.11 -8.46 -6.01
N ILE A 42 11.05 -8.81 -6.74
CA ILE A 42 11.03 -10.00 -7.61
C ILE A 42 12.05 -9.89 -8.73
N LYS A 43 12.18 -8.72 -9.38
CA LYS A 43 13.19 -8.52 -10.42
C LYS A 43 14.61 -8.72 -9.89
N VAL A 44 14.93 -8.16 -8.73
CA VAL A 44 16.24 -8.33 -8.09
C VAL A 44 16.47 -9.78 -7.69
N TYR A 45 15.44 -10.47 -7.19
CA TYR A 45 15.54 -11.88 -6.81
C TYR A 45 15.77 -12.78 -8.04
N LYS A 46 15.02 -12.57 -9.13
CA LYS A 46 15.21 -13.29 -10.40
C LYS A 46 16.60 -13.03 -10.99
N ALA A 47 17.06 -11.78 -11.02
CA ALA A 47 18.38 -11.44 -11.51
C ALA A 47 19.50 -12.09 -10.68
N ASN A 48 19.35 -12.17 -9.35
CA ASN A 48 20.33 -12.82 -8.49
C ASN A 48 20.39 -14.34 -8.69
N ILE A 49 19.24 -15.01 -8.88
CA ILE A 49 19.22 -16.45 -9.18
C ILE A 49 19.91 -16.73 -10.51
N GLU A 50 19.59 -15.96 -11.55
CA GLU A 50 20.14 -16.18 -12.90
C GLU A 50 21.66 -15.93 -12.94
N ASN A 51 22.16 -14.94 -12.20
CA ASN A 51 23.59 -14.68 -12.05
C ASN A 51 24.32 -15.78 -11.25
N LYS A 52 23.66 -16.37 -10.23
CA LYS A 52 24.22 -17.50 -9.49
C LYS A 52 24.36 -18.74 -10.38
N THR A 53 23.35 -19.04 -11.19
CA THR A 53 23.36 -20.20 -12.09
C THR A 53 24.42 -20.06 -13.19
N LYS A 54 24.60 -18.87 -13.78
CA LYS A 54 25.69 -18.61 -14.74
C LYS A 54 27.08 -18.71 -14.12
N SER A 55 27.26 -18.20 -12.89
CA SER A 55 28.53 -18.28 -12.16
C SER A 55 28.94 -19.72 -11.85
N THR A 56 27.99 -20.57 -11.44
CA THR A 56 28.26 -22.00 -11.20
C THR A 56 28.59 -22.76 -12.49
N ALA A 57 27.96 -22.42 -13.62
CA ALA A 57 28.24 -23.05 -14.91
C ALA A 57 29.61 -22.67 -15.51
N GLN A 58 30.12 -21.46 -15.23
CA GLN A 58 31.45 -21.04 -15.69
C GLN A 58 32.62 -21.61 -14.86
N ASN A 59 32.37 -22.03 -13.63
CA ASN A 59 33.42 -22.54 -12.73
C ASN A 59 33.56 -24.08 -12.76
N SER A 60 32.96 -24.74 -13.76
CA SER A 60 33.06 -26.19 -14.02
C SER A 60 33.56 -26.51 -15.43
N GLY A 61 34.14 -25.53 -16.13
CA GLY A 61 34.79 -25.67 -17.43
C GLY A 61 36.30 -25.82 -17.32
#